data_AF-A0A1Y3BSN2-F1
#
_entry.id   AF-A0A1Y3BSN2-F1
#
_cell.length_a   1.000
_cell.length_b   1.000
_cell.length_c   1.000
_cell.angle_alpha   90.00
_cell.angle_beta   90.00
_cell.angle_gamma   90.00
#
_symmetry.space_group_name_H-M   'P 1'
#
loop_
_entity.id
_entity.type
_entity.pdbx_description
1 polymer ?
#
loop_
_entity_poly.entity_id
_entity_poly.type
_entity_poly.pdbx_seq_one_letter_code
_entity_poly.pdbx_strand_id
1 'polypeptide(L)'
;MVETKKETVEDVAMKSPGPVEATTTESSTIDDAAKKVERENFVIEELREHAKQIEKSVSAKEQRFILRILRSLNATRKNINATILRRVISLFYQNVPEQRQTLLTYIEEPMDTEATQPVTTVKSKSKLSVLSPEQD
;
A
#
# COMPACT_ATOMS: atom_id res chain seq x y z
N MET A 1 44.03 -6.92 -41.55
CA MET A 1 43.72 -7.24 -40.13
C MET A 1 42.74 -8.40 -40.12
N VAL A 2 43.26 -9.62 -40.02
CA VAL A 2 42.46 -10.83 -39.73
C VAL A 2 43.36 -11.68 -38.85
N GLU A 3 43.09 -11.70 -37.54
CA GLU A 3 43.70 -12.63 -36.60
C GLU A 3 42.74 -13.80 -36.39
N THR A 4 43.19 -14.99 -36.77
CA THR A 4 42.52 -16.26 -36.51
C THR A 4 43.01 -16.88 -35.21
N LYS A 5 42.03 -17.34 -34.43
CA LYS A 5 42.04 -18.07 -33.15
C LYS A 5 43.21 -19.04 -32.89
N LYS A 6 43.55 -19.17 -31.59
CA LYS A 6 43.86 -20.48 -30.99
C LYS A 6 43.15 -20.60 -29.63
N GLU A 7 42.20 -21.53 -29.57
CA GLU A 7 41.56 -22.01 -28.33
C GLU A 7 42.56 -22.76 -27.47
N THR A 8 42.48 -22.54 -26.16
CA THR A 8 42.81 -23.54 -25.14
C THR A 8 41.66 -23.54 -24.15
N VAL A 9 40.79 -24.54 -24.27
CA VAL A 9 39.82 -24.91 -23.24
C VAL A 9 40.59 -25.77 -22.25
N GLU A 10 40.67 -25.33 -20.99
CA GLU A 10 41.08 -26.20 -19.90
C GLU A 10 39.93 -26.23 -18.88
N ASP A 11 39.35 -27.43 -18.76
CA ASP A 11 38.26 -27.81 -17.88
C ASP A 11 38.56 -27.48 -16.42
N VAL A 12 37.69 -26.68 -15.77
CA VAL A 12 37.70 -26.54 -14.30
C VAL A 12 36.28 -26.65 -13.73
N ALA A 13 35.99 -27.89 -13.32
CA ALA A 13 35.19 -28.30 -12.16
C ALA A 13 33.78 -27.71 -11.96
N MET A 14 32.77 -28.52 -12.34
CA MET A 14 31.44 -28.51 -11.71
C MET A 14 31.50 -29.22 -10.34
N LYS A 15 31.40 -28.49 -9.21
CA LYS A 15 30.75 -28.96 -7.97
C LYS A 15 30.61 -27.85 -6.91
N SER A 16 29.42 -27.23 -6.83
CA SER A 16 28.53 -27.25 -5.65
C SER A 16 27.48 -26.11 -5.71
N PRO A 17 26.16 -26.40 -5.60
CA PRO A 17 25.14 -25.39 -5.43
C PRO A 17 25.07 -24.94 -3.96
N GLY A 18 25.23 -23.65 -3.70
CA GLY A 18 25.08 -22.99 -2.40
C GLY A 18 24.46 -21.60 -2.63
N PRO A 19 23.69 -21.08 -1.67
CA PRO A 19 22.44 -20.37 -1.92
C PRO A 19 22.66 -18.98 -2.52
N VAL A 20 21.84 -18.68 -3.52
CA VAL A 20 21.51 -17.33 -3.96
C VAL A 20 20.79 -16.59 -2.83
N GLU A 21 21.54 -16.00 -1.91
CA GLU A 21 21.04 -14.97 -1.01
C GLU A 21 21.15 -13.59 -1.67
N ALA A 22 19.97 -13.05 -2.00
CA ALA A 22 19.51 -11.72 -1.59
C ALA A 22 20.44 -10.52 -1.84
N THR A 23 20.36 -9.88 -3.02
CA THR A 23 20.67 -8.44 -3.14
C THR A 23 19.92 -7.71 -4.28
N THR A 24 18.71 -8.10 -4.68
CA THR A 24 17.97 -7.34 -5.72
C THR A 24 16.46 -7.21 -5.49
N THR A 25 15.95 -7.48 -4.28
CA THR A 25 14.49 -7.53 -4.05
C THR A 25 13.97 -6.45 -3.09
N GLU A 26 14.82 -5.58 -2.54
CA GLU A 26 14.39 -4.60 -1.52
C GLU A 26 14.15 -3.18 -2.06
N SER A 27 14.74 -2.80 -3.20
CA SER A 27 14.55 -1.46 -3.77
C SER A 27 13.23 -1.29 -4.53
N SER A 28 12.71 -2.35 -5.15
CA SER A 28 11.45 -2.29 -5.92
C SER A 28 10.21 -2.21 -5.02
N THR A 29 10.24 -2.80 -3.83
CA THR A 29 9.08 -2.86 -2.93
C THR A 29 8.77 -1.52 -2.27
N ILE A 30 9.81 -0.74 -1.92
CA ILE A 30 9.66 0.60 -1.33
C ILE A 30 9.08 1.58 -2.36
N ASP A 31 9.58 1.53 -3.60
CA ASP A 31 9.08 2.39 -4.68
C ASP A 31 7.62 2.10 -5.04
N ASP A 32 7.21 0.83 -4.99
CA ASP A 32 5.82 0.45 -5.29
C ASP A 32 4.87 0.76 -4.13
N ALA A 33 5.33 0.66 -2.88
CA ALA A 33 4.58 1.10 -1.71
C ALA A 33 4.36 2.62 -1.72
N ALA A 34 5.39 3.41 -2.05
CA ALA A 34 5.29 4.86 -2.18
C ALA A 34 4.27 5.27 -3.27
N LYS A 35 4.35 4.65 -4.46
CA LYS A 35 3.38 4.87 -5.54
C LYS A 35 1.95 4.50 -5.14
N LYS A 36 1.77 3.45 -4.33
CA LYS A 36 0.45 3.06 -3.81
C LYS A 36 -0.11 4.14 -2.88
N VAL A 37 0.68 4.66 -1.95
CA VAL A 37 0.26 5.74 -1.04
C VAL A 37 -0.06 7.02 -1.80
N GLU A 38 0.72 7.38 -2.81
CA GLU A 38 0.44 8.53 -3.68
C GLU A 38 -0.91 8.38 -4.40
N ARG A 39 -1.20 7.20 -4.96
CA ARG A 39 -2.50 6.91 -5.57
C ARG A 39 -3.64 7.01 -4.56
N GLU A 40 -3.45 6.49 -3.36
CA GLU A 40 -4.46 6.58 -2.30
C GLU A 40 -4.74 8.04 -1.92
N ASN A 41 -3.70 8.87 -1.79
CA ASN A 41 -3.85 10.30 -1.53
C ASN A 41 -4.57 11.02 -2.66
N PHE A 42 -4.25 10.69 -3.92
CA PHE A 42 -4.92 11.25 -5.10
C PHE A 42 -6.43 10.97 -5.08
N VAL A 43 -6.84 9.73 -4.77
CA VAL A 43 -8.26 9.36 -4.68
C VAL A 43 -8.97 10.14 -3.56
N ILE A 44 -8.30 10.37 -2.42
CA ILE A 44 -8.85 11.16 -1.31
C ILE A 44 -9.07 12.61 -1.72
N GLU A 45 -8.13 13.21 -2.45
CA GLU A 45 -8.27 14.57 -2.97
C GLU A 45 -9.42 14.69 -3.98
N GLU A 46 -9.55 13.71 -4.87
CA GLU A 46 -10.66 13.66 -5.82
C GLU A 46 -12.02 13.59 -5.09
N LEU A 47 -12.13 12.78 -4.02
CA LEU A 47 -13.34 12.72 -3.20
C LEU A 47 -13.66 14.04 -2.47
N ARG A 48 -12.64 14.78 -2.02
CA ARG A 48 -12.82 16.13 -1.46
C ARG A 48 -13.34 17.12 -2.49
N GLU A 49 -12.80 17.08 -3.70
CA GLU A 49 -13.29 17.93 -4.79
C GLU A 49 -14.72 17.56 -5.21
N HIS A 50 -15.07 16.26 -5.20
CA HIS A 50 -16.46 15.81 -5.41
C HIS A 50 -17.41 16.42 -4.37
N ALA A 51 -17.05 16.39 -3.08
CA ALA A 51 -17.85 17.02 -2.02
C ALA A 51 -18.03 18.53 -2.26
N LYS A 52 -16.96 19.23 -2.62
CA LYS A 52 -17.00 20.67 -2.97
C LYS A 52 -17.90 20.96 -4.17
N GLN A 53 -17.91 20.09 -5.18
CA GLN A 53 -18.78 20.22 -6.33
C GLN A 53 -20.26 20.01 -5.98
N ILE A 54 -20.57 19.14 -5.02
CA ILE A 54 -21.94 18.99 -4.50
C ILE A 54 -22.38 20.29 -3.82
N GLU A 55 -21.56 20.85 -2.94
CA GLU A 55 -21.86 22.12 -2.26
C GLU A 55 -22.07 23.28 -3.26
N LYS A 56 -21.20 23.37 -4.28
CA LYS A 56 -21.35 24.35 -5.38
C LYS A 56 -22.62 24.11 -6.19
N SER A 57 -22.96 22.86 -6.48
CA SER A 57 -24.18 22.54 -7.21
C SER A 57 -25.42 23.00 -6.48
N VAL A 58 -25.47 22.82 -5.15
CA VAL A 58 -26.61 23.24 -4.34
C VAL A 58 -26.67 24.77 -4.24
N SER A 59 -25.51 25.42 -4.05
CA SER A 59 -25.42 26.88 -3.90
C SER A 59 -25.76 27.63 -5.19
N ALA A 60 -25.19 27.21 -6.33
CA ALA A 60 -25.38 27.84 -7.63
C ALA A 60 -26.62 27.34 -8.39
N LYS A 61 -27.22 26.21 -7.96
CA LYS A 61 -28.33 25.52 -8.63
C LYS A 61 -28.02 25.10 -10.08
N GLU A 62 -26.75 24.81 -10.36
CA GLU A 62 -26.32 24.34 -11.68
C GLU A 62 -26.09 22.81 -11.67
N GLN A 63 -26.90 22.08 -12.44
CA GLN A 63 -26.77 20.62 -12.56
C GLN A 63 -25.43 20.15 -13.15
N ARG A 64 -24.69 21.05 -13.81
CA ARG A 64 -23.40 20.77 -14.45
C ARG A 64 -22.37 20.19 -13.48
N PHE A 65 -22.36 20.67 -12.23
CA PHE A 65 -21.43 20.19 -11.20
C PHE A 65 -21.70 18.73 -10.84
N ILE A 66 -22.97 18.34 -10.65
CA ILE A 66 -23.34 16.93 -10.37
C ILE A 66 -23.03 16.02 -11.58
N LEU A 67 -23.33 16.48 -12.80
CA LEU A 67 -23.05 15.69 -14.01
C LEU A 67 -21.55 15.42 -14.20
N ARG A 68 -20.68 16.31 -13.73
CA ARG A 68 -19.24 16.08 -13.73
C ARG A 68 -18.87 14.92 -12.80
N ILE A 69 -19.36 14.96 -11.57
CA ILE A 69 -19.16 13.90 -10.56
C ILE A 69 -19.65 12.55 -11.09
N LEU A 70 -20.85 12.49 -11.66
CA LEU A 70 -21.43 11.23 -12.14
C LEU A 70 -20.60 10.55 -13.24
N ARG A 71 -19.86 11.33 -14.05
CA ARG A 71 -18.96 10.78 -15.08
C ARG A 71 -17.67 10.21 -14.48
N SER A 72 -17.08 10.87 -13.49
CA SER A 72 -15.88 10.37 -12.80
C SER A 72 -16.19 9.29 -11.75
N LEU A 73 -17.45 9.20 -11.28
CA LEU A 73 -17.86 8.30 -10.19
C LEU A 73 -17.56 6.82 -10.46
N ASN A 74 -17.71 6.37 -11.72
CA ASN A 74 -17.41 4.98 -12.06
C ASN A 74 -15.90 4.69 -11.99
N ALA A 75 -15.06 5.66 -12.34
CA ALA A 75 -13.61 5.54 -12.24
C ALA A 75 -13.17 5.55 -10.77
N THR A 76 -13.68 6.47 -9.96
CA THR A 76 -13.33 6.55 -8.54
C THR A 76 -13.79 5.31 -7.78
N ARG A 77 -14.99 4.80 -8.04
CA ARG A 77 -15.52 3.58 -7.37
C ARG A 77 -14.60 2.36 -7.50
N LYS A 78 -13.90 2.21 -8.63
CA LYS A 78 -12.96 1.10 -8.85
C LYS A 78 -11.64 1.26 -8.10
N ASN A 79 -11.30 2.48 -7.71
CA ASN A 79 -10.03 2.81 -7.05
C ASN A 79 -10.19 3.03 -5.53
N ILE A 80 -11.40 2.89 -4.98
CA ILE A 80 -11.64 2.99 -3.53
C ILE A 80 -11.26 1.66 -2.87
N ASN A 81 -10.43 1.75 -1.83
CA ASN A 81 -10.00 0.65 -0.98
C ASN A 81 -10.54 0.84 0.46
N ALA A 82 -10.54 -0.23 1.28
CA ALA A 82 -10.98 -0.17 2.67
C ALA A 82 -10.20 0.85 3.52
N THR A 83 -8.89 0.98 3.25
CA THR A 83 -8.00 1.97 3.90
C THR A 83 -8.44 3.41 3.57
N ILE A 84 -8.70 3.69 2.29
CA ILE A 84 -9.20 4.98 1.81
C ILE A 84 -10.55 5.28 2.45
N LEU A 85 -11.46 4.30 2.47
CA LEU A 85 -12.82 4.47 2.98
C LEU A 85 -12.82 4.85 4.47
N ARG A 86 -11.98 4.20 5.29
CA ARG A 86 -11.80 4.56 6.72
C ARG A 86 -11.29 6.00 6.89
N ARG A 87 -10.31 6.40 6.09
CA ARG A 87 -9.74 7.76 6.13
C ARG A 87 -10.77 8.81 5.71
N VAL A 88 -11.52 8.55 4.65
CA VAL A 88 -12.60 9.41 4.15
C VAL A 88 -13.72 9.55 5.18
N ILE A 89 -14.16 8.44 5.79
CA ILE A 89 -15.17 8.47 6.85
C ILE A 89 -14.70 9.33 8.04
N SER A 90 -13.44 9.18 8.44
CA SER A 90 -12.85 9.97 9.52
C SER A 90 -12.80 11.47 9.20
N LEU A 91 -12.58 11.84 7.94
CA LEU A 91 -12.53 13.23 7.49
C LEU A 91 -13.91 13.89 7.39
N PHE A 92 -14.92 13.20 6.88
CA PHE A 92 -16.23 13.79 6.62
C PHE A 92 -17.21 13.66 7.81
N TYR A 93 -17.15 12.57 8.56
CA TYR A 93 -18.10 12.29 9.65
C TYR A 93 -17.58 12.72 11.02
N GLN A 94 -16.69 13.72 11.08
CA GLN A 94 -16.17 14.25 12.34
C GLN A 94 -17.27 14.87 13.23
N ASN A 95 -18.32 15.43 12.63
CA ASN A 95 -19.40 16.11 13.34
C ASN A 95 -20.52 15.17 13.82
N VAL A 96 -20.54 13.91 13.34
CA VAL A 96 -21.62 12.94 13.63
C VAL A 96 -20.99 11.60 14.03
N PRO A 97 -20.60 11.43 15.31
CA PRO A 97 -19.84 10.27 15.75
C PRO A 97 -20.62 8.96 15.65
N GLU A 98 -21.95 9.00 15.82
CA GLU A 98 -22.82 7.81 15.73
C GLU A 98 -22.84 7.21 14.31
N GLN A 99 -22.95 8.08 13.29
CA GLN A 99 -22.88 7.66 11.89
C GLN A 99 -21.48 7.16 11.54
N ARG A 100 -20.44 7.83 12.04
CA ARG A 100 -19.05 7.38 11.87
C ARG A 100 -18.86 5.96 12.38
N GLN A 101 -19.31 5.68 13.59
CA GLN A 101 -19.15 4.36 14.21
C GLN A 101 -19.95 3.29 13.46
N THR A 102 -21.18 3.62 13.06
CA THR A 102 -22.03 2.73 12.25
C THR A 102 -21.36 2.36 10.93
N LEU A 103 -20.78 3.34 10.23
CA LEU A 103 -20.09 3.12 8.96
C LEU A 103 -18.80 2.31 9.14
N LEU A 104 -18.07 2.52 10.24
CA LEU A 104 -16.86 1.76 10.54
C LEU A 104 -17.13 0.28 10.82
N THR A 105 -18.29 -0.08 11.38
CA THR A 105 -18.69 -1.48 11.61
C THR A 105 -18.77 -2.30 10.31
N TYR A 106 -19.08 -1.67 9.17
CA TYR A 106 -19.18 -2.34 7.87
C TYR A 106 -17.83 -2.55 7.18
N ILE A 107 -16.76 -1.96 7.71
CA ILE A 107 -15.43 -2.07 7.12
C ILE A 107 -14.62 -3.00 8.01
N GLU A 108 -14.22 -4.14 7.48
CA GLU A 108 -13.32 -5.08 8.16
C GLU A 108 -12.05 -4.35 8.63
N GLU A 109 -11.57 -4.70 9.82
CA GLU A 109 -10.32 -4.14 10.34
C GLU A 109 -9.20 -4.51 9.37
N PRO A 110 -8.45 -3.53 8.82
CA PRO A 110 -7.26 -3.87 8.10
C PRO A 110 -6.35 -4.55 9.11
N MET A 111 -6.09 -5.85 8.91
CA MET A 111 -4.94 -6.46 9.56
C MET A 111 -3.75 -5.57 9.20
N ASP A 112 -3.19 -4.90 10.21
CA ASP A 112 -1.98 -4.10 10.07
C ASP A 112 -0.89 -5.04 9.51
N THR A 113 -0.72 -5.02 8.19
CA THR A 113 0.36 -5.75 7.53
C THR A 113 1.66 -4.95 7.60
N GLU A 114 1.62 -3.75 8.18
CA GLU A 114 2.71 -2.77 8.22
C GLU A 114 2.76 -2.07 9.59
N ALA A 115 2.76 -2.85 10.68
CA ALA A 115 3.13 -2.33 11.99
C ALA A 115 4.06 -3.31 12.72
N THR A 116 5.31 -2.85 12.90
CA THR A 116 6.37 -3.37 13.79
C THR A 116 7.44 -4.22 13.10
N GLN A 117 8.27 -3.60 12.27
CA GLN A 117 9.72 -3.81 12.38
C GLN A 117 10.20 -2.91 13.53
N PRO A 118 10.44 -3.42 14.75
CA PRO A 118 11.07 -2.60 15.75
C PRO A 118 12.52 -2.40 15.29
N VAL A 119 12.95 -1.14 15.12
CA VAL A 119 14.37 -0.79 15.09
C VAL A 119 14.93 -1.11 16.47
N THR A 120 15.27 -2.37 16.72
CA THR A 120 16.03 -2.78 17.89
C THR A 120 17.47 -2.37 17.66
N THR A 121 17.78 -1.16 18.13
CA THR A 121 19.15 -0.80 18.54
C THR A 121 19.72 -1.96 19.34
N VAL A 122 20.74 -2.62 18.80
CA VAL A 122 21.52 -3.66 19.46
C VAL A 122 21.98 -3.18 20.83
N LYS A 123 21.32 -3.67 21.88
CA LYS A 123 21.90 -3.79 23.22
C LYS A 123 21.68 -5.21 23.69
N SER A 124 22.74 -5.98 23.52
CA SER A 124 22.97 -7.30 24.07
C SER A 124 22.53 -7.36 25.54
N LYS A 125 21.62 -8.28 25.85
CA LYS A 125 21.59 -9.04 27.12
C LYS A 125 20.60 -10.19 27.00
N SER A 126 21.16 -11.38 27.09
CA SER A 126 20.53 -12.69 27.14
C SER A 126 19.42 -12.78 28.19
N LYS A 127 18.34 -13.49 27.85
CA LYS A 127 17.61 -14.41 28.73
C LYS A 127 16.58 -15.20 27.91
N LEU A 128 16.71 -16.52 27.97
CA LEU A 128 15.77 -17.53 27.47
C LEU A 128 14.33 -17.19 27.90
N SER A 129 13.43 -17.07 26.94
CA SER A 129 12.01 -17.39 27.14
C SER A 129 11.63 -18.46 26.13
N VAL A 130 11.56 -19.67 26.65
CA VAL A 130 11.10 -20.93 26.07
C VAL A 130 9.99 -20.72 25.04
N LEU A 131 10.25 -21.10 23.78
CA LEU A 131 9.25 -21.28 22.74
C LEU A 131 8.34 -22.45 23.14
N SER A 132 7.04 -22.27 22.91
CA SER A 132 5.92 -23.14 23.25
C SER A 132 6.16 -24.62 22.92
N PRO A 133 5.79 -25.57 23.80
CA PRO A 133 5.88 -27.00 23.47
C PRO A 133 4.83 -27.37 22.42
N GLU A 134 5.30 -27.90 21.28
CA GLU A 134 4.51 -28.69 20.34
C GLU A 134 3.83 -29.84 21.10
N GLN A 135 2.50 -29.94 20.99
CA GLN A 135 1.73 -31.08 21.48
C GLN A 135 1.65 -32.13 20.37
N ASP A 136 2.25 -33.30 20.61
CA ASP A 136 1.84 -34.57 20.00
C ASP A 136 0.88 -35.29 20.96
#